data_AF-A0A0D6P6T2-F1
#
_entry.id   AF-A0A0D6P6T2-F1
#
_cell.length_a   1.000
_cell.length_b   1.000
_cell.length_c   1.000
_cell.angle_alpha   90.00
_cell.angle_beta   90.00
_cell.angle_gamma   90.00
#
_symmetry.space_group_name_H-M   'P 1'
#
loop_
_entity.id
_entity.type
_entity.pdbx_description
1 polymer ?
#
loop_
_entity_poly.entity_id
_entity_poly.type
_entity_poly.pdbx_seq_one_letter_code
_entity_poly.pdbx_strand_id
1 'polypeptide(L)'
;MSEKVEVKRGVKLEADEAQAAIASGKFALLLTKPPQDEVEGQYRYSGWTQCPWCGHIGWTTGLDSNFYETVICGACGRAFRA
;
A
#
# COMPACT_ATOMS: atom_id res chain seq x y z
N MET A 1 24.45 -11.81 -1.73
CA MET A 1 24.15 -10.42 -1.30
C MET A 1 22.71 -10.42 -0.85
N SER A 2 22.41 -10.15 0.42
CA SER A 2 21.03 -10.08 0.88
C SER A 2 20.47 -8.74 0.40
N GLU A 3 19.64 -8.78 -0.65
CA GLU A 3 18.91 -7.60 -1.13
C GLU A 3 18.05 -7.10 0.04
N LYS A 4 18.43 -5.94 0.59
CA LYS A 4 17.65 -5.30 1.65
C LYS A 4 16.35 -4.83 1.01
N VAL A 5 15.27 -5.55 1.28
CA VAL A 5 13.93 -5.11 0.89
C VAL A 5 13.61 -3.88 1.72
N GLU A 6 13.58 -2.71 1.10
CA GLU A 6 13.10 -1.48 1.75
C GLU A 6 11.58 -1.54 1.89
N VAL A 7 11.12 -1.76 3.12
CA VAL A 7 9.69 -1.80 3.45
C VAL A 7 9.27 -0.44 4.00
N LYS A 8 8.36 0.24 3.29
CA LYS A 8 7.76 1.49 3.77
C LYS A 8 6.68 1.19 4.80
N ARG A 9 6.82 1.70 6.02
CA ARG A 9 5.78 1.53 7.04
C ARG A 9 4.66 2.54 6.81
N GLY A 10 3.44 2.03 6.65
CA GLY A 10 2.26 2.89 6.49
C GLY A 10 1.92 3.65 7.78
N VAL A 11 1.11 4.70 7.63
CA VAL A 11 0.59 5.53 8.73
C VAL A 11 -0.90 5.23 8.91
N LYS A 12 -1.34 5.14 10.17
CA LYS A 12 -2.76 4.95 10.48
C LYS A 12 -3.52 6.19 10.07
N LEU A 13 -4.66 6.00 9.40
CA LEU A 13 -5.61 7.07 9.12
C LEU A 13 -6.53 7.25 10.33
N GLU A 14 -6.89 8.49 10.61
CA GLU A 14 -7.98 8.79 11.54
C GLU A 14 -9.33 8.36 10.94
N ALA A 15 -10.34 8.14 11.79
CA ALA A 15 -11.61 7.54 11.38
C ALA A 15 -12.29 8.30 10.23
N ASP A 16 -12.27 9.63 10.27
CA ASP A 16 -12.88 10.49 9.26
C ASP A 16 -12.12 10.44 7.92
N GLU A 17 -10.79 10.35 7.97
CA GLU A 17 -9.94 10.26 6.78
C GLU A 17 -10.09 8.91 6.08
N ALA A 18 -10.17 7.82 6.85
CA ALA A 18 -10.41 6.49 6.31
C ALA A 18 -11.77 6.43 5.58
N GLN A 19 -12.79 7.05 6.15
CA GLN A 19 -14.15 7.03 5.61
C GLN A 19 -14.28 7.93 4.37
N ALA A 20 -13.62 9.09 4.35
CA ALA A 20 -13.54 9.96 3.18
C ALA A 20 -12.80 9.28 2.01
N ALA A 21 -11.70 8.56 2.30
CA ALA A 21 -11.01 7.77 1.29
C ALA A 21 -11.91 6.66 0.73
N ILE A 22 -12.69 5.97 1.59
CA ILE A 22 -13.66 4.94 1.18
C ILE A 22 -14.73 5.51 0.25
N ALA A 23 -15.25 6.68 0.58
CA ALA A 23 -16.20 7.37 -0.28
C ALA A 23 -15.59 7.78 -1.64
N SER A 24 -14.29 8.10 -1.70
CA SER A 24 -13.61 8.53 -2.93
C SER A 24 -13.31 7.40 -3.92
N GLY A 25 -13.30 6.14 -3.46
CA GLY A 25 -13.08 4.94 -4.30
C GLY A 25 -11.68 4.79 -4.90
N LYS A 26 -10.74 5.69 -4.61
CA LYS A 26 -9.36 5.61 -5.10
C LYS A 26 -8.49 4.94 -4.04
N PHE A 27 -8.19 3.66 -4.26
CA PHE A 27 -7.36 2.88 -3.36
C PHE A 27 -6.33 2.04 -4.09
N ALA A 28 -5.13 2.08 -3.54
CA ALA A 28 -4.15 1.04 -3.77
C ALA A 28 -4.49 -0.19 -2.91
N LEU A 29 -4.13 -1.38 -3.40
CA LEU A 29 -4.30 -2.63 -2.68
C LEU A 29 -2.95 -3.16 -2.22
N LEU A 30 -2.87 -3.53 -0.94
CA LEU A 30 -1.73 -4.27 -0.42
C LEU A 30 -1.88 -5.76 -0.79
N LEU A 31 -1.13 -6.20 -1.79
CA LEU A 31 -1.12 -7.57 -2.27
C LEU A 31 -0.17 -8.43 -1.42
N THR A 32 -0.58 -9.65 -1.11
CA THR A 32 0.25 -10.61 -0.34
C THR A 32 1.50 -11.06 -1.10
N LYS A 33 1.50 -10.93 -2.43
CA LYS A 33 2.62 -11.25 -3.32
C LYS A 33 2.67 -10.20 -4.43
N PRO A 34 3.86 -9.85 -4.93
CA PRO A 34 3.97 -9.02 -6.12
C PRO A 34 3.28 -9.72 -7.32
N PRO A 35 2.72 -8.95 -8.27
CA PRO A 35 2.19 -9.52 -9.49
C PRO A 35 3.30 -10.31 -10.21
N GLN A 36 2.96 -11.49 -10.77
CA GLN A 36 3.94 -12.32 -11.49
C GLN A 36 4.36 -11.69 -12.82
N ASP A 37 3.46 -10.89 -13.41
CA ASP A 37 3.67 -10.15 -14.64
C ASP A 37 3.69 -8.65 -14.31
N GLU A 38 4.84 -8.13 -13.86
CA GLU A 38 5.04 -6.69 -13.76
C GLU A 38 5.06 -6.12 -15.19
N VAL A 39 4.00 -5.39 -15.56
CA VAL A 39 4.00 -4.64 -16.82
C VAL A 39 5.03 -3.52 -16.71
N GLU A 40 5.84 -3.36 -17.75
CA GLU A 40 6.93 -2.38 -17.78
C GLU A 40 6.42 -0.97 -17.40
N GLY A 41 7.03 -0.37 -16.35
CA GLY A 41 6.65 0.94 -15.82
C GLY A 41 5.78 0.92 -14.56
N GLN A 42 5.17 -0.22 -14.20
CA GLN A 42 4.37 -0.34 -12.97
C GLN A 42 5.24 -0.32 -11.69
N TYR A 43 6.49 -0.81 -11.79
CA TYR A 43 7.48 -0.83 -10.71
C TYR A 43 7.76 0.56 -10.11
N ARG A 44 7.62 1.64 -10.89
CA ARG A 44 7.84 3.02 -10.43
C ARG A 44 6.80 3.48 -9.43
N TYR A 45 5.65 2.82 -9.45
CA TYR A 45 4.48 3.14 -8.64
C TYR A 45 4.14 1.98 -7.71
N SER A 46 5.09 1.09 -7.41
CA SER A 46 4.83 -0.04 -6.53
C SER A 46 5.99 -0.29 -5.59
N GLY A 47 5.68 -0.86 -4.43
CA GLY A 47 6.69 -1.13 -3.42
C GLY A 47 6.16 -1.95 -2.27
N TRP A 48 7.10 -2.46 -1.48
CA TRP A 48 6.77 -3.16 -0.25
C TRP A 48 6.29 -2.17 0.81
N THR A 49 5.08 -2.38 1.32
CA THR A 49 4.55 -1.60 2.43
C THR A 49 4.12 -2.49 3.58
N GLN A 50 4.21 -1.95 4.79
CA GLN A 50 3.74 -2.61 6.00
C GLN A 50 2.46 -1.93 6.51
N CYS A 51 1.40 -2.71 6.68
CA CYS A 51 0.18 -2.26 7.32
C CYS A 51 0.43 -1.92 8.79
N PRO A 52 0.13 -0.70 9.27
CA PRO A 52 0.35 -0.29 10.65
C PRO A 52 -0.66 -0.87 11.65
N TRP A 53 -1.71 -1.52 11.16
CA TRP A 53 -2.78 -2.10 11.99
C TRP A 53 -2.48 -3.54 12.40
N CYS A 54 -2.16 -4.40 11.43
CA CYS A 54 -1.95 -5.83 11.65
C CYS A 54 -0.49 -6.27 11.45
N GLY A 55 0.39 -5.37 11.00
CA GLY A 55 1.81 -5.67 10.75
C GLY A 55 2.07 -6.43 9.45
N HIS A 56 1.05 -6.76 8.66
CA HIS A 56 1.18 -7.47 7.39
C HIS A 56 2.03 -6.66 6.40
N ILE A 57 3.01 -7.33 5.78
CA ILE A 57 3.87 -6.77 4.74
C ILE A 57 3.42 -7.35 3.41
N GLY A 58 3.20 -6.47 2.44
CA GLY A 58 2.78 -6.85 1.10
C GLY A 58 3.31 -5.89 0.05
N TRP A 59 3.05 -6.22 -1.19
CA TRP A 59 3.35 -5.38 -2.35
C TRP A 59 2.17 -4.47 -2.66
N THR A 60 2.36 -3.17 -2.56
CA THR A 60 1.34 -2.19 -2.93
C THR A 60 1.60 -1.70 -4.34
N THR A 61 0.59 -1.72 -5.21
CA THR A 61 0.62 -1.07 -6.53
C THR A 61 -0.12 0.25 -6.49
N GLY A 62 0.34 1.25 -7.26
CA GLY A 62 -0.26 2.59 -7.32
C GLY A 62 0.24 3.58 -6.27
N LEU A 63 1.42 3.38 -5.68
CA LEU A 63 2.11 4.39 -4.87
C LEU A 63 2.69 5.48 -5.80
N ASP A 64 1.99 6.59 -5.99
CA ASP A 64 2.57 7.74 -6.69
C ASP A 64 3.76 8.29 -5.89
N SER A 65 4.89 8.57 -6.55
CA SER A 65 6.07 9.12 -5.87
C SER A 65 5.86 10.54 -5.34
N ASN A 66 4.81 11.25 -5.81
CA ASN A 66 4.54 12.65 -5.46
C ASN A 66 3.49 12.82 -4.36
N PHE A 67 2.69 11.79 -4.06
CA PHE A 67 1.58 11.90 -3.10
C PHE A 67 1.45 10.65 -2.24
N TYR A 68 1.05 10.86 -0.98
CA TYR A 68 0.70 9.76 -0.09
C TYR A 68 -0.65 9.16 -0.49
N GLU A 69 -0.65 7.87 -0.82
CA GLU A 69 -1.81 7.17 -1.34
C GLU A 69 -2.54 6.42 -0.22
N THR A 70 -3.85 6.30 -0.38
CA THR A 70 -4.64 5.48 0.56
C THR A 70 -4.61 4.03 0.09
N VAL A 71 -4.14 3.16 0.98
CA VAL A 71 -3.98 1.74 0.75
C VAL A 71 -4.97 0.98 1.61
N ILE A 72 -5.69 0.03 1.03
CA ILE A 72 -6.46 -0.96 1.78
C ILE A 72 -5.60 -2.19 2.00
N CYS A 73 -5.45 -2.59 3.26
CA CYS A 73 -4.77 -3.83 3.62
C CYS A 73 -5.62 -5.04 3.21
N GLY A 74 -5.14 -5.87 2.29
CA GLY A 74 -5.84 -7.10 1.90
C GLY A 74 -5.98 -8.14 3.02
N ALA A 75 -5.19 -8.05 4.09
CA ALA A 75 -5.23 -8.98 5.22
C ALA A 75 -6.24 -8.60 6.31
N CYS A 76 -6.32 -7.32 6.70
CA CYS A 76 -7.21 -6.86 7.78
C CYS A 76 -8.33 -5.93 7.33
N GLY A 77 -8.39 -5.57 6.05
CA GLY A 77 -9.42 -4.70 5.45
C GLY A 77 -9.34 -3.23 5.86
N ARG A 78 -8.39 -2.84 6.72
CA ARG A 78 -8.26 -1.45 7.18
C ARG A 78 -7.47 -0.61 6.19
N ALA A 79 -7.93 0.63 6.00
CA ALA A 79 -7.22 1.63 5.24
C ALA A 79 -6.04 2.21 6.04
N PHE A 80 -4.97 2.55 5.33
CA PHE A 80 -3.79 3.23 5.86
C PHE A 80 -3.15 4.08 4.76
N ARG A 81 -2.22 4.96 5.12
CA ARG A 81 -1.54 5.84 4.17
C ARG A 81 -0.10 5.38 3.93
N ALA A 82 0.33 5.32 2.67
CA ALA A 82 1.68 4.88 2.30
C ALA A 82 2.24 5.63 1.08
#